data_AF-K7LRM9-F1
#
_entry.id   AF-K7LRM9-F1
#
_cell.length_a   1.000
_cell.length_b   1.000
_cell.length_c   1.000
_cell.angle_alpha   90.00
_cell.angle_beta   90.00
_cell.angle_gamma   90.00
#
_symmetry.space_group_name_H-M   'P 1'
#
loop_
_entity.id
_entity.type
_entity.pdbx_description
1 polymer ?
#
loop_
_entity_poly.entity_id
_entity_poly.type
_entity_poly.pdbx_seq_one_letter_code
_entity_poly.pdbx_strand_id
1 'polypeptide(L)'
;MSKFVGLFLLVLVSVAVAAEFDHGPVYPPEHDKQGPCGKFSTLRILTHKLRHCEKPARNLRAPVSSQCCNDLLNVSIPCLYAVFSSDAFKKVGVDPKIAITIPHRCHFIKP
;
A
#
# COMPACT_ATOMS: atom_id res chain seq x y z
N MET A 1 9.74 -47.32 4.27
CA MET A 1 9.65 -46.29 5.34
C MET A 1 10.45 -45.03 4.98
N SER A 2 11.70 -45.14 4.49
CA SER A 2 12.57 -43.97 4.18
C SER A 2 11.99 -42.92 3.21
N LYS A 3 11.24 -43.32 2.17
CA LYS A 3 10.66 -42.40 1.17
C LYS A 3 9.63 -41.43 1.76
N PHE A 4 8.83 -41.89 2.73
CA PHE A 4 7.82 -41.06 3.39
C PHE A 4 8.48 -40.06 4.35
N VAL A 5 9.56 -40.46 5.02
CA VAL A 5 10.34 -39.57 5.89
C VAL A 5 10.94 -38.42 5.06
N GLY A 6 11.50 -38.72 3.88
CA GLY A 6 12.02 -37.69 2.98
C GLY A 6 10.95 -36.69 2.52
N LEU A 7 9.77 -37.19 2.11
CA LEU A 7 8.65 -36.32 1.71
C LEU A 7 8.17 -35.45 2.88
N PHE A 8 8.06 -36.03 4.08
CA PHE A 8 7.60 -35.31 5.27
C PHE A 8 8.58 -34.20 5.66
N LEU A 9 9.89 -34.47 5.62
CA LEU A 9 10.92 -33.45 5.86
C LEU A 9 10.87 -32.34 4.81
N LEU A 10 10.66 -32.68 3.53
CA LEU A 10 10.55 -31.69 2.45
C LEU A 10 9.32 -30.78 2.64
N VAL A 11 8.18 -31.36 3.06
CA VAL A 11 6.96 -30.60 3.40
C VAL A 11 7.16 -29.73 4.65
N LEU A 12 7.84 -30.22 5.67
CA LEU A 12 8.14 -29.43 6.87
C LEU A 12 9.06 -28.24 6.54
N VAL A 13 10.08 -28.45 5.71
CA VAL A 13 10.97 -27.38 5.23
C VAL A 13 10.20 -26.37 4.39
N SER A 14 9.31 -26.80 3.49
CA SER A 14 8.52 -25.86 2.68
C SER A 14 7.51 -25.06 3.49
N VAL A 15 6.88 -25.66 4.51
CA VAL A 15 5.97 -24.95 5.42
C VAL A 15 6.74 -23.96 6.32
N ALA A 16 7.93 -24.34 6.81
CA ALA A 16 8.79 -23.43 7.57
C ALA A 16 9.21 -22.22 6.73
N VAL A 17 9.68 -22.46 5.50
CA VAL A 17 10.05 -21.39 4.56
C VAL A 17 8.83 -20.51 4.25
N ALA A 18 7.66 -21.09 4.00
CA ALA A 18 6.45 -20.31 3.73
C ALA A 18 6.05 -19.42 4.93
N ALA A 19 6.19 -19.91 6.17
CA ALA A 19 5.88 -19.13 7.36
C ALA A 19 6.85 -17.96 7.57
N GLU A 20 8.10 -18.08 7.11
CA GLU A 20 9.12 -17.03 7.23
C GLU A 20 8.93 -15.91 6.18
N PHE A 21 8.34 -16.22 5.02
CA PHE A 21 8.08 -15.22 3.97
C PHE A 21 6.85 -14.32 4.22
N ASP A 22 5.98 -14.66 5.18
CA ASP A 22 4.84 -13.82 5.57
C ASP A 22 5.17 -12.79 6.67
N HIS A 23 6.37 -12.82 7.24
CA HIS A 23 6.79 -11.86 8.27
C HIS A 23 7.37 -10.60 7.62
N GLY A 24 6.49 -9.70 7.19
CA GLY A 24 6.82 -8.30 6.94
C GLY A 24 7.41 -7.61 8.18
N PRO A 25 7.97 -6.39 8.04
CA PRO A 25 8.67 -5.71 9.13
C PRO A 25 7.80 -5.60 10.39
N VAL A 26 8.28 -6.20 11.48
CA VAL A 26 7.69 -6.11 12.82
C VAL A 26 7.80 -4.66 13.30
N TYR A 27 6.68 -3.94 13.30
CA TYR A 27 6.57 -2.64 13.96
C TYR A 27 6.45 -2.83 15.49
N PRO A 28 7.07 -1.95 16.30
CA PRO A 28 6.96 -2.03 17.76
C PRO A 28 5.50 -1.87 18.23
N PRO A 29 5.15 -2.46 19.39
CA PRO A 29 3.77 -2.50 19.88
C PRO A 29 3.20 -1.11 20.17
N GLU A 30 1.89 -1.00 19.94
CA GLU A 30 1.05 0.20 20.04
C GLU A 30 1.00 0.82 21.45
N HIS A 31 0.90 2.15 21.49
CA HIS A 31 0.52 2.93 22.68
C HIS A 31 -0.57 3.95 22.25
N ASP A 32 -1.81 3.50 22.11
CA ASP A 32 -2.98 4.28 21.64
C ASP A 32 -2.82 4.94 20.26
N LYS A 33 -1.97 4.36 19.40
CA LYS A 33 -1.43 5.06 18.23
C LYS A 33 -2.25 4.77 16.99
N GLN A 34 -3.21 5.65 16.72
CA GLN A 34 -3.67 5.86 15.34
C GLN A 34 -2.44 5.92 14.43
N GLY A 35 -2.37 5.02 13.43
CA GLY A 35 -1.23 4.94 12.52
C GLY A 35 -0.99 6.25 11.76
N PRO A 36 -0.03 6.32 10.84
CA PRO A 36 0.31 7.55 10.11
C PRO A 36 -0.89 8.18 9.35
N CYS A 37 -1.91 7.37 9.05
CA CYS A 37 -3.18 7.77 8.42
C CYS A 37 -4.33 8.07 9.40
N GLY A 38 -4.05 8.20 10.69
CA GLY A 38 -5.07 8.44 11.71
C GLY A 38 -5.97 7.21 11.90
N LYS A 39 -7.29 7.44 11.87
CA LYS A 39 -8.33 6.41 11.92
C LYS A 39 -8.58 5.66 10.60
N PHE A 40 -7.88 6.01 9.51
CA PHE A 40 -8.08 5.40 8.20
C PHE A 40 -6.97 4.39 7.92
N SER A 41 -7.33 3.22 7.39
CA SER A 41 -6.34 2.29 6.83
C SER A 41 -5.81 2.79 5.49
N THR A 42 -4.63 2.33 5.06
CA THR A 42 -4.05 2.70 3.77
C THR A 42 -4.97 2.36 2.59
N LEU A 43 -5.68 1.24 2.65
CA LEU A 43 -6.71 0.87 1.68
C LEU A 43 -7.87 1.89 1.67
N ARG A 44 -8.35 2.30 2.84
CA ARG A 44 -9.45 3.27 2.97
C ARG A 44 -9.06 4.66 2.47
N ILE A 45 -7.78 5.03 2.56
CA ILE A 45 -7.25 6.25 1.95
C ILE A 45 -7.43 6.18 0.42
N LEU A 46 -7.03 5.09 -0.22
CA LEU A 46 -7.17 4.93 -1.67
C LEU A 46 -8.63 4.89 -2.14
N THR A 47 -9.49 4.14 -1.44
CA THR A 47 -10.87 3.89 -1.90
C THR A 47 -11.86 4.99 -1.53
N HIS A 48 -11.61 5.78 -0.48
CA HIS A 48 -12.52 6.84 -0.04
C HIS A 48 -11.91 8.23 -0.12
N LYS A 49 -10.70 8.45 0.40
CA LYS A 49 -10.11 9.80 0.44
C LYS A 49 -9.59 10.22 -0.93
N LEU A 50 -8.91 9.34 -1.64
CA LEU A 50 -8.32 9.60 -2.94
C LEU A 50 -9.14 9.01 -4.09
N ARG A 51 -10.45 8.80 -3.89
CA ARG A 51 -11.34 8.21 -4.89
C ARG A 51 -11.33 8.98 -6.21
N HIS A 52 -11.28 10.31 -6.16
CA HIS A 52 -11.22 11.15 -7.37
C HIS A 52 -9.92 11.00 -8.16
N CYS A 53 -8.88 10.42 -7.55
CA CYS A 53 -7.60 10.13 -8.19
C CYS A 53 -7.57 8.75 -8.87
N GLU A 54 -8.61 7.92 -8.75
CA GLU A 54 -8.57 6.55 -9.25
C GLU A 54 -8.27 6.48 -10.75
N LYS A 55 -8.99 7.26 -11.58
CA LYS A 55 -8.79 7.27 -13.03
C LYS A 55 -7.37 7.72 -13.43
N PRO A 56 -6.84 8.85 -12.96
CA PRO A 56 -5.45 9.24 -13.24
C PRO A 56 -4.41 8.30 -12.62
N ALA A 57 -4.73 7.59 -11.52
CA ALA A 57 -3.83 6.60 -10.93
C ALA A 57 -3.67 5.33 -11.79
N ARG A 58 -4.63 5.03 -12.65
CA ARG A 58 -4.57 3.89 -13.59
C ARG A 58 -4.08 4.25 -14.98
N ASN A 59 -4.10 5.53 -15.34
CA ASN A 59 -3.78 5.99 -16.69
C ASN A 59 -3.01 7.31 -16.67
N LEU A 60 -1.74 7.26 -17.06
CA LEU A 60 -0.84 8.43 -17.17
C LEU A 60 -1.40 9.58 -18.03
N ARG A 61 -2.28 9.28 -19.00
CA ARG A 61 -2.89 10.27 -19.89
C ARG A 61 -4.23 10.80 -19.40
N ALA A 62 -4.86 10.17 -18.41
CA ALA A 62 -6.15 10.62 -17.91
C ALA A 62 -5.97 11.94 -17.12
N PRO A 63 -6.77 12.99 -17.36
CA PRO A 63 -6.63 14.27 -16.68
C PRO A 63 -6.82 14.12 -15.16
N VAL A 64 -6.10 14.93 -14.40
CA VAL A 64 -6.26 14.99 -12.94
C VAL A 64 -7.31 16.06 -12.61
N SER A 65 -8.34 15.69 -11.87
CA SER A 65 -9.36 16.64 -11.43
C SER A 65 -8.83 17.55 -10.32
N SER A 66 -9.34 18.78 -10.23
CA SER A 66 -9.03 19.67 -9.11
C SER A 66 -9.36 19.02 -7.76
N GLN A 67 -10.44 18.24 -7.70
CA GLN A 67 -10.83 17.49 -6.50
C GLN A 67 -9.77 16.47 -6.09
N CYS A 68 -9.19 15.71 -7.04
CA CYS A 68 -8.10 14.78 -6.72
C CYS A 68 -6.91 15.50 -6.08
N CYS A 69 -6.52 16.65 -6.62
CA CYS A 69 -5.42 17.43 -6.07
C CYS A 69 -5.74 17.98 -4.66
N ASN A 70 -6.96 18.48 -4.45
CA ASN A 70 -7.41 18.92 -3.13
C ASN A 70 -7.45 17.76 -2.12
N ASP A 71 -7.92 16.60 -2.53
CA ASP A 71 -7.96 15.39 -1.70
C ASP A 71 -6.54 14.95 -1.31
N LEU A 72 -5.58 14.99 -2.23
CA LEU A 72 -4.17 14.69 -1.97
C LEU A 72 -3.56 15.66 -0.94
N LEU A 73 -3.87 16.96 -1.01
CA LEU A 73 -3.39 17.95 -0.04
C LEU A 73 -3.88 17.69 1.39
N ASN A 74 -5.05 17.04 1.53
CA ASN A 74 -5.65 16.67 2.80
C ASN A 74 -5.09 15.37 3.40
N VAL A 75 -4.20 14.66 2.70
CA VAL A 75 -3.51 13.48 3.22
C VAL A 75 -2.13 13.89 3.75
N SER A 76 -1.79 13.45 4.96
CA SER A 76 -0.48 13.74 5.57
C SER A 76 0.65 13.03 4.80
N ILE A 77 1.85 13.63 4.76
CA ILE A 77 3.02 13.00 4.14
C ILE A 77 3.34 11.63 4.76
N PRO A 78 3.31 11.45 6.11
CA PRO A 78 3.49 10.13 6.71
C PRO A 78 2.45 9.11 6.23
N CYS A 79 1.19 9.53 6.06
CA CYS A 79 0.15 8.64 5.53
C CYS A 79 0.39 8.25 4.07
N LEU A 80 0.79 9.21 3.22
CA LEU A 80 1.14 8.90 1.83
C LEU A 80 2.30 7.90 1.76
N TYR A 81 3.36 8.13 2.53
CA TYR A 81 4.48 7.18 2.63
C TYR A 81 3.99 5.78 3.05
N ALA A 82 3.17 5.70 4.09
CA ALA A 82 2.58 4.44 4.54
C ALA A 82 1.71 3.75 3.46
N VAL A 83 0.97 4.51 2.67
CA VAL A 83 0.18 3.97 1.54
C VAL A 83 1.11 3.38 0.47
N PHE A 84 2.17 4.10 0.07
CA PHE A 84 3.14 3.62 -0.93
C PHE A 84 4.00 2.44 -0.44
N SER A 85 4.25 2.33 0.86
CA SER A 85 4.92 1.19 1.47
C SER A 85 4.00 0.00 1.76
N SER A 86 2.68 0.15 1.58
CA SER A 86 1.69 -0.91 1.83
C SER A 86 1.30 -1.68 0.57
N ASP A 87 0.60 -2.80 0.76
CA ASP A 87 -0.01 -3.59 -0.32
C ASP A 87 -1.34 -3.01 -0.84
N ALA A 88 -1.75 -1.81 -0.38
CA ALA A 88 -3.03 -1.20 -0.71
C ALA A 88 -3.23 -1.01 -2.22
N PHE A 89 -2.19 -0.57 -2.95
CA PHE A 89 -2.24 -0.42 -4.40
C PHE A 89 -2.49 -1.75 -5.13
N LYS A 90 -1.86 -2.84 -4.68
CA LYS A 90 -2.09 -4.19 -5.21
C LYS A 90 -3.54 -4.63 -5.00
N LYS A 91 -4.11 -4.35 -3.81
CA LYS A 91 -5.51 -4.68 -3.47
C LYS A 91 -6.54 -3.95 -4.35
N VAL A 92 -6.23 -2.74 -4.83
CA VAL A 92 -7.12 -1.98 -5.74
C VAL A 92 -6.73 -2.11 -7.22
N GLY A 93 -5.68 -2.88 -7.55
CA GLY A 93 -5.21 -3.08 -8.92
C GLY A 93 -4.64 -1.82 -9.59
N VAL A 94 -4.02 -0.92 -8.81
CA VAL A 94 -3.37 0.30 -9.31
C VAL A 94 -1.86 0.09 -9.31
N ASP A 95 -1.17 0.47 -10.39
CA ASP A 95 0.29 0.47 -10.43
C ASP A 95 0.84 1.70 -9.66
N PRO A 96 1.60 1.50 -8.57
CA PRO A 96 2.22 2.61 -7.83
C PRO A 96 3.09 3.52 -8.70
N LYS A 97 3.69 3.01 -9.78
CA LYS A 97 4.51 3.79 -10.73
C LYS A 97 3.69 4.81 -11.52
N ILE A 98 2.41 4.54 -11.76
CA ILE A 98 1.50 5.53 -12.37
C ILE A 98 0.99 6.48 -11.28
N ALA A 99 0.58 5.97 -10.12
CA ALA A 99 0.01 6.76 -9.03
C ALA A 99 0.98 7.82 -8.48
N ILE A 100 2.28 7.51 -8.39
CA ILE A 100 3.32 8.45 -7.91
C ILE A 100 3.49 9.67 -8.83
N THR A 101 2.97 9.63 -10.06
CA THR A 101 3.01 10.78 -10.97
C THR A 101 1.94 11.83 -10.66
N ILE A 102 0.88 11.48 -9.93
CA ILE A 102 -0.25 12.39 -9.67
C ILE A 102 0.16 13.66 -8.92
N PRO A 103 0.98 13.60 -7.84
CA PRO A 103 1.44 14.81 -7.15
C PRO A 103 2.12 15.82 -8.10
N HIS A 104 2.97 15.33 -9.00
CA HIS A 104 3.62 16.18 -10.02
C HIS A 104 2.62 16.81 -10.99
N ARG A 105 1.60 16.05 -11.40
CA ARG A 105 0.54 16.51 -12.31
C ARG A 105 -0.47 17.46 -11.66
N CYS A 106 -0.49 17.52 -10.33
CA CYS A 106 -1.25 18.51 -9.57
C CYS A 106 -0.53 19.87 -9.45
N HIS A 107 0.72 19.98 -9.93
CA HIS A 107 1.54 21.21 -9.83
C HIS A 107 1.75 21.72 -8.39
N PHE A 108 1.65 20.84 -7.38
CA PHE A 108 1.91 21.17 -5.98
C PHE A 108 3.02 20.29 -5.42
N ILE A 109 4.09 20.91 -4.93
CA ILE A 109 5.11 20.24 -4.11
C ILE A 109 4.90 20.75 -2.69
N LYS A 110 4.47 19.88 -1.77
CA LYS A 110 4.55 20.19 -0.33
C LYS A 110 6.03 20.06 0.08
N PRO A 111 6.60 21.00 0.84
CA PRO A 111 7.95 20.83 1.39
C PRO A 111 8.03 19.61 2.30
#